data_AF-A0A2N5AFA4-F1
#
_entry.id   AF-A0A2N5AFA4-F1
#
_cell.length_a   1.000
_cell.length_b   1.000
_cell.length_c   1.000
_cell.angle_alpha   90.00
_cell.angle_beta   90.00
_cell.angle_gamma   90.00
#
_symmetry.space_group_name_H-M   'P 1'
#
loop_
_entity.id
_entity.type
_entity.pdbx_description
1 polymer ?
#
loop_
_entity_poly.entity_id
_entity_poly.type
_entity_poly.pdbx_seq_one_letter_code
_entity_poly.pdbx_strand_id
1 'polypeptide(L)'
;QLQQGLAAASDDNLKSVISMRLARVQLQMKQADAALKTLDSIKGEGWTAIVADLRGEILLSKGDKQGARAAWEAGVKSDASPALSEMMRMKMNNLSI
;
A
#
# COMPACT_ATOMS: atom_id res chain seq x y z
N GLN A 1 -25.76 17.73 6.79
CA GLN A 1 -24.35 17.50 7.20
C GLN A 1 -23.88 16.09 6.88
N LEU A 2 -24.65 15.02 7.13
CA LEU A 2 -24.26 13.63 6.79
C LEU A 2 -24.07 13.36 5.29
N GLN A 3 -24.90 13.92 4.40
CA GLN A 3 -24.76 13.76 2.96
C GLN A 3 -23.48 14.41 2.40
N GLN A 4 -23.04 15.53 2.98
CA GLN A 4 -21.77 16.18 2.62
C GLN A 4 -20.58 15.35 3.13
N GLY A 5 -20.67 14.78 4.33
CA GLY A 5 -19.67 13.84 4.85
C GLY A 5 -19.57 12.56 4.03
N LEU A 6 -20.69 12.02 3.53
CA LEU A 6 -20.70 10.84 2.67
C LEU A 6 -20.10 11.15 1.29
N ALA A 7 -20.45 12.28 0.67
CA ALA A 7 -19.86 12.72 -0.60
C ALA A 7 -18.36 12.98 -0.46
N ALA A 8 -17.91 13.65 0.60
CA ALA A 8 -16.49 13.88 0.88
C ALA A 8 -15.74 12.56 1.14
N ALA A 9 -16.32 11.63 1.90
CA ALA A 9 -15.75 10.31 2.12
C ALA A 9 -15.70 9.47 0.82
N SER A 10 -16.69 9.62 -0.07
CA SER A 10 -16.65 9.02 -1.40
C SER A 10 -15.53 9.61 -2.26
N ASP A 11 -15.34 10.94 -2.23
CA ASP A 11 -14.23 11.60 -2.93
C ASP A 11 -12.88 11.16 -2.39
N ASP A 12 -12.71 11.03 -1.08
CA ASP A 12 -11.44 10.62 -0.49
C ASP A 12 -11.15 9.12 -0.70
N ASN A 13 -12.18 8.27 -0.69
CA ASN A 13 -12.04 6.87 -1.10
C ASN A 13 -11.72 6.75 -2.59
N LEU A 14 -12.35 7.56 -3.45
CA LEU A 14 -12.06 7.59 -4.88
C LEU A 14 -10.63 8.08 -5.16
N LYS A 15 -10.18 9.14 -4.49
CA LYS A 15 -8.78 9.62 -4.53
C LYS A 15 -7.81 8.52 -4.10
N SER A 16 -8.16 7.75 -3.07
CA SER A 16 -7.32 6.63 -2.59
C SER A 16 -7.22 5.51 -3.62
N VAL A 17 -8.34 5.13 -4.25
CA VAL A 17 -8.35 4.16 -5.37
C VAL A 17 -7.50 4.64 -6.54
N ILE A 18 -7.66 5.90 -6.94
CA ILE A 18 -6.89 6.51 -8.04
C ILE A 18 -5.40 6.52 -7.70
N SER A 19 -5.04 6.91 -6.48
CA SER A 19 -3.65 6.96 -6.01
C SER A 19 -3.02 5.57 -5.97
N MET A 20 -3.75 4.54 -5.53
CA MET A 20 -3.30 3.14 -5.59
C MET A 20 -2.99 2.70 -7.02
N ARG A 21 -3.89 3.02 -7.97
CA ARG A 21 -3.70 2.67 -9.39
C ARG A 21 -2.51 3.42 -9.97
N LEU A 22 -2.38 4.71 -9.67
CA LEU A 22 -1.26 5.55 -10.12
C LEU A 22 0.08 5.02 -9.58
N ALA A 23 0.16 4.66 -8.30
CA ALA A 23 1.36 4.09 -7.71
C ALA A 23 1.78 2.76 -8.39
N ARG A 24 0.82 1.89 -8.73
CA ARG A 24 1.09 0.66 -9.50
C ARG A 24 1.63 0.96 -10.91
N VAL A 25 1.06 1.94 -11.60
CA VAL A 25 1.54 2.35 -12.94
C VAL A 25 2.96 2.94 -12.84
N GLN A 26 3.21 3.82 -11.86
CA GLN A 26 4.54 4.38 -11.60
C GLN A 26 5.56 3.28 -11.30
N LEU A 27 5.19 2.27 -10.50
CA LEU A 27 6.05 1.10 -10.25
C LEU A 27 6.39 0.35 -11.56
N GLN A 28 5.39 0.07 -12.41
CA GLN A 28 5.60 -0.57 -13.71
C GLN A 28 6.51 0.25 -14.64
N MET A 29 6.43 1.58 -14.55
CA MET A 29 7.31 2.52 -15.25
C MET A 29 8.70 2.68 -14.59
N LYS A 30 9.03 1.86 -13.58
CA LYS A 30 10.26 1.93 -12.78
C LYS A 30 10.45 3.25 -12.02
N GLN A 31 9.36 4.00 -11.79
CA GLN A 31 9.34 5.26 -11.04
C GLN A 31 9.02 5.02 -9.57
N ALA A 32 9.85 4.22 -8.88
CA ALA A 32 9.58 3.76 -7.53
C ALA A 32 9.44 4.92 -6.51
N ASP A 33 10.26 5.97 -6.60
CA ASP A 33 10.16 7.12 -5.69
C ASP A 33 8.86 7.91 -5.88
N ALA A 34 8.41 8.05 -7.13
CA ALA A 34 7.12 8.67 -7.42
C ALA A 34 5.97 7.81 -6.87
N ALA A 35 6.06 6.49 -7.01
CA ALA A 35 5.08 5.54 -6.48
C ALA A 35 4.97 5.64 -4.95
N LEU A 36 6.08 5.70 -4.23
CA LEU A 36 6.09 5.89 -2.77
C LEU A 36 5.41 7.20 -2.37
N LYS A 37 5.77 8.30 -3.03
CA LYS A 37 5.16 9.61 -2.77
C LYS A 37 3.65 9.61 -3.03
N THR A 38 3.20 8.92 -4.09
CA THR A 38 1.77 8.75 -4.36
C THR A 38 1.08 7.98 -3.24
N LEU A 39 1.68 6.91 -2.72
CA LEU A 39 1.12 6.16 -1.59
C LEU A 39 1.00 6.98 -0.31
N ASP A 40 1.93 7.89 -0.04
CA ASP A 40 1.88 8.75 1.15
C ASP A 40 0.68 9.70 1.17
N SER A 41 0.06 9.94 0.02
CA SER A 41 -1.18 10.73 -0.10
C SER A 41 -2.44 9.98 0.35
N ILE A 42 -2.39 8.64 0.41
CA ILE A 42 -3.52 7.81 0.81
C ILE A 42 -3.67 7.83 2.33
N LYS A 43 -4.87 8.14 2.82
CA LYS A 43 -5.21 8.24 4.24
C LYS A 43 -6.39 7.34 4.57
N GLY A 44 -6.55 7.04 5.86
CA GLY A 44 -7.67 6.24 6.39
C GLY A 44 -7.27 4.81 6.74
N GLU A 45 -7.77 4.33 7.87
CA GLU A 45 -7.37 3.06 8.48
C GLU A 45 -7.62 1.86 7.55
N GLY A 46 -8.74 1.86 6.80
CA GLY A 46 -9.09 0.79 5.87
C GLY A 46 -8.13 0.60 4.69
N TRP A 47 -7.25 1.57 4.41
CA TRP A 47 -6.23 1.47 3.36
C TRP A 47 -4.87 0.97 3.88
N THR A 48 -4.68 0.90 5.20
CA THR A 48 -3.37 0.64 5.82
C THR A 48 -2.73 -0.64 5.30
N ALA A 49 -3.48 -1.75 5.30
CA ALA A 49 -2.98 -3.06 4.89
C ALA A 49 -2.57 -3.09 3.41
N ILE A 50 -3.41 -2.54 2.52
CA ILE A 50 -3.16 -2.59 1.08
C ILE A 50 -2.08 -1.60 0.64
N VAL A 51 -1.97 -0.45 1.32
CA VAL A 51 -0.86 0.50 1.13
C VAL A 51 0.45 -0.12 1.60
N ALA A 52 0.45 -0.83 2.73
CA ALA A 52 1.62 -1.51 3.24
C ALA A 52 2.12 -2.61 2.28
N ASP A 53 1.20 -3.41 1.72
CA ASP A 53 1.52 -4.44 0.73
C ASP A 53 2.24 -3.86 -0.50
N LEU A 54 1.64 -2.83 -1.12
CA LEU A 54 2.20 -2.18 -2.31
C LEU A 54 3.47 -1.39 -1.99
N ARG A 55 3.57 -0.73 -0.83
CA ARG A 55 4.80 -0.07 -0.39
C ARG A 55 5.95 -1.07 -0.30
N GLY A 56 5.70 -2.27 0.20
CA GLY A 56 6.73 -3.31 0.26
C GLY A 56 7.15 -3.79 -1.14
N GLU A 57 6.22 -3.95 -2.09
CA GLU A 57 6.56 -4.26 -3.49
C GLU A 57 7.43 -3.18 -4.14
N ILE A 58 7.10 -1.90 -3.90
CA ILE A 58 7.86 -0.77 -4.45
C ILE A 58 9.27 -0.73 -3.86
N LEU A 59 9.41 -0.89 -2.55
CA LEU A 59 10.72 -0.89 -1.89
C LEU A 59 11.56 -2.08 -2.38
N LEU A 60 10.96 -3.26 -2.53
CA LEU A 60 11.64 -4.43 -3.08
C LEU A 60 12.15 -4.18 -4.51
N SER A 61 11.36 -3.50 -5.35
CA SER A 61 11.77 -3.17 -6.73
C SER A 61 13.02 -2.29 -6.79
N LYS A 62 13.31 -1.55 -5.72
CA LYS A 62 14.53 -0.74 -5.56
C LYS A 62 15.70 -1.52 -4.95
N GLY A 63 15.50 -2.80 -4.60
CA GLY A 63 16.47 -3.61 -3.86
C GLY A 63 16.44 -3.38 -2.34
N ASP A 64 15.53 -2.55 -1.83
CA ASP A 64 15.39 -2.30 -0.39
C ASP A 64 14.58 -3.43 0.27
N LYS A 65 15.24 -4.58 0.44
CA LYS A 65 14.64 -5.75 1.09
C LYS A 65 14.23 -5.48 2.54
N GLN A 66 14.99 -4.66 3.26
CA GLN A 66 14.71 -4.35 4.67
C GLN A 66 13.47 -3.47 4.79
N GLY A 67 13.37 -2.41 3.98
CA GLY A 67 12.20 -1.56 3.89
C GLY A 67 10.97 -2.33 3.42
N ALA A 68 11.13 -3.22 2.44
CA ALA A 68 10.04 -4.08 1.97
C ALA A 68 9.48 -4.96 3.09
N ARG A 69 10.37 -5.63 3.83
CA ARG A 69 9.99 -6.44 4.99
C ARG A 69 9.27 -5.61 6.05
N ALA A 70 9.82 -4.46 6.42
CA ALA A 70 9.22 -3.59 7.43
C ALA A 70 7.81 -3.12 7.04
N ALA A 71 7.60 -2.80 5.75
CA ALA A 71 6.28 -2.44 5.24
C ALA A 71 5.28 -3.59 5.37
N TRP A 72 5.65 -4.81 4.95
CA TRP A 72 4.78 -5.98 5.07
C TRP A 72 4.51 -6.38 6.53
N GLU A 73 5.49 -6.27 7.42
CA GLU A 73 5.29 -6.50 8.86
C GLU A 73 4.28 -5.50 9.45
N ALA A 74 4.35 -4.23 9.05
CA ALA A 74 3.36 -3.23 9.46
C ALA A 74 1.96 -3.55 8.90
N GLY A 75 1.87 -3.99 7.65
CA GLY A 75 0.62 -4.42 7.03
C GLY A 75 -0.03 -5.59 7.77
N VAL A 76 0.75 -6.61 8.13
CA VAL A 76 0.27 -7.78 8.90
C VAL A 76 -0.23 -7.41 10.30
N LYS A 77 0.35 -6.37 10.92
CA LYS A 77 -0.06 -5.87 12.25
C LYS A 77 -1.28 -4.95 12.21
N SER A 78 -1.74 -4.57 11.02
CA SER A 78 -2.95 -3.75 10.83
C SER A 78 -4.22 -4.62 10.78
N ASP A 79 -5.38 -4.02 10.53
CA ASP A 79 -6.66 -4.71 10.31
C ASP A 79 -6.74 -5.35 8.90
N ALA A 80 -5.70 -6.10 8.53
CA ALA A 80 -5.61 -6.79 7.26
C ALA A 80 -6.48 -8.05 7.27
N SER A 81 -7.11 -8.35 6.14
CA SER A 81 -7.80 -9.64 5.99
C SER A 81 -6.82 -10.81 6.19
N PRO A 82 -7.28 -11.97 6.68
CA PRO A 82 -6.42 -13.14 6.87
C PRO A 82 -5.64 -13.52 5.60
N ALA A 83 -6.30 -13.45 4.43
CA ALA A 83 -5.68 -13.74 3.14
C ALA A 83 -4.57 -12.76 2.78
N LEU A 84 -4.78 -11.45 3.00
CA LEU A 84 -3.75 -10.44 2.71
C LEU A 84 -2.58 -10.54 3.69
N SER A 85 -2.86 -10.81 4.96
CA SER A 85 -1.83 -11.08 5.97
C SER A 85 -0.96 -12.26 5.59
N GLU A 86 -1.57 -13.37 5.14
CA GLU A 86 -0.83 -14.55 4.71
C GLU A 86 0.01 -14.28 3.46
N MET A 87 -0.53 -13.56 2.48
CA MET A 87 0.21 -13.13 1.30
C MET A 87 1.47 -12.32 1.66
N MET A 88 1.35 -11.35 2.57
CA MET A 88 2.50 -10.55 3.04
C MET A 88 3.52 -11.42 3.79
N ARG A 89 3.09 -12.40 4.60
CA ARG A 89 3.98 -13.36 5.26
C ARG A 89 4.77 -14.20 4.26
N MET A 90 4.10 -14.72 3.22
CA MET A 90 4.76 -15.45 2.14
C MET A 90 5.80 -14.57 1.42
N LYS A 91 5.47 -13.31 1.10
CA LYS A 91 6.41 -12.35 0.50
C LYS A 91 7.65 -12.13 1.39
N MET A 92 7.45 -11.96 2.71
CA MET A 92 8.56 -11.80 3.67
C MET A 92 9.45 -13.04 3.77
N ASN A 93 8.86 -14.24 3.73
CA ASN A 93 9.61 -15.50 3.79
C ASN A 93 10.47 -15.70 2.53
N ASN A 94 9.98 -15.27 1.37
CA ASN A 94 10.69 -15.38 0.10
C ASN A 94 11.85 -14.37 -0.05
N LEU A 95 12.00 -13.37 0.82
CA LEU A 95 13.12 -12.41 0.75
C LEU A 95 14.49 -13.01 1.10
N SER A 96 14.47 -14.09 1.91
CA SER A 96 15.63 -14.78 2.45
C SER A 96 16.12 -15.93 1.58
N ILE A 97 15.39 -16.24 0.50
CA ILE A 97 15.77 -17.19 -0.55
C ILE A 97 16.55 -16.42 -1.62
#